data_AF-A0A955TXJ6-F1
#
_entry.id   AF-A0A955TXJ6-F1
#
_cell.length_a   1.000
_cell.length_b   1.000
_cell.length_c   1.000
_cell.angle_alpha   90.00
_cell.angle_beta   90.00
_cell.angle_gamma   90.00
#
_symmetry.space_group_name_H-M   'P 1'
#
loop_
_entity.id
_entity.type
_entity.pdbx_description
1 polymer ?
#
loop_
_entity_poly.entity_id
_entity_poly.type
_entity_poly.pdbx_seq_one_letter_code
_entity_poly.pdbx_strand_id
1 'polypeptide(L)'
;MTKKARQYKPSTVRRLDTLSGNECTAPDCEKALVAKDGVSIISKICHIEAVSSDGPRYNPQMSDDERRHFNNLILLCDECHTIIDNIENEVLYPVELLQEWKANHHSKITQRLQAKKSLLKLAIDAIADGDFEGGIEEEESTSPYQIDKKIEYNAVVRNRPLIDEYKVYYNQLSSLYDELESHGSFKKDKLLRNIRRIYLKVKGNYISSSDNEIESIKDNADNIIEDIEDILINTDGLASGDCEEDISFGISVVMVDAFMRCKILEEPLTQ
;
A
#
# COMPACT_ATOMS: atom_id res chain seq x y z
N MET A 1 -9.74 -19.07 -33.03
CA MET A 1 -8.92 -18.46 -31.95
C MET A 1 -8.50 -19.51 -30.95
N THR A 2 -7.23 -19.54 -30.57
CA THR A 2 -6.69 -20.48 -29.56
C THR A 2 -7.07 -20.02 -28.15
N LYS A 3 -7.50 -20.94 -27.27
CA LYS A 3 -7.81 -20.62 -25.87
C LYS A 3 -6.58 -20.12 -25.10
N LYS A 4 -5.36 -20.44 -25.56
CA LYS A 4 -4.09 -20.16 -24.88
C LYS A 4 -3.78 -18.66 -24.78
N ALA A 5 -4.09 -17.87 -25.81
CA ALA A 5 -3.79 -16.42 -25.83
C ALA A 5 -4.56 -15.59 -24.77
N ARG A 6 -5.61 -16.16 -24.16
CA ARG A 6 -6.39 -15.58 -23.04
C ARG A 6 -6.13 -16.28 -21.70
N GLN A 7 -5.23 -17.25 -21.65
CA GLN A 7 -4.79 -17.90 -20.41
C GLN A 7 -3.59 -17.16 -19.83
N TYR A 8 -3.86 -16.06 -19.14
CA TYR A 8 -2.81 -15.23 -18.54
C TYR A 8 -2.13 -15.94 -17.37
N LYS A 9 -0.82 -15.75 -17.23
CA LYS A 9 -0.09 -16.24 -16.05
C LYS A 9 -0.48 -15.40 -14.82
N PRO A 10 -0.59 -15.98 -13.61
CA PRO A 10 -0.85 -15.21 -12.39
C PRO A 10 0.15 -14.06 -12.16
N SER A 11 1.43 -14.27 -12.50
CA SER A 11 2.46 -13.22 -12.41
C SER A 11 2.24 -12.07 -13.41
N THR A 12 1.68 -12.34 -14.58
CA THR A 12 1.31 -11.29 -15.55
C THR A 12 0.16 -10.45 -15.02
N VAL A 13 -0.89 -11.10 -14.50
CA VAL A 13 -2.07 -10.42 -13.92
C VAL A 13 -1.64 -9.56 -12.74
N ARG A 14 -0.87 -10.12 -11.79
CA ARG A 14 -0.34 -9.38 -10.65
C ARG A 14 0.47 -8.14 -11.06
N ARG A 15 1.28 -8.23 -12.12
CA ARG A 15 2.04 -7.08 -12.65
C ARG A 15 1.14 -6.01 -13.24
N LEU A 16 0.10 -6.39 -13.98
CA LEU A 16 -0.88 -5.45 -14.54
C LEU A 16 -1.63 -4.75 -13.40
N ASP A 17 -2.13 -5.49 -12.43
CA ASP A 17 -2.86 -4.92 -11.29
C ASP A 17 -1.97 -3.95 -10.50
N THR A 18 -0.74 -4.35 -10.18
CA THR A 18 0.21 -3.51 -9.42
C THR A 18 0.54 -2.22 -10.17
N LEU A 19 0.85 -2.30 -11.46
CA LEU A 19 1.29 -1.15 -12.25
C LEU A 19 0.12 -0.29 -12.77
N SER A 20 -1.12 -0.74 -12.60
CA SER A 20 -2.31 0.07 -12.88
C SER A 20 -2.59 1.09 -11.77
N GLY A 21 -2.23 0.79 -10.52
CA GLY A 21 -2.56 1.65 -9.38
C GLY A 21 -4.06 1.85 -9.16
N ASN A 22 -4.91 0.89 -9.60
CA ASN A 22 -6.37 1.03 -9.64
C ASN A 22 -6.88 2.16 -10.57
N GLU A 23 -6.03 2.71 -11.43
CA GLU A 23 -6.37 3.76 -12.39
C GLU A 23 -6.42 3.17 -13.82
N CYS A 24 -7.40 3.61 -14.62
CA CYS A 24 -7.41 3.30 -16.05
C CYS A 24 -6.12 3.78 -16.72
N THR A 25 -5.52 2.96 -17.58
CA THR A 25 -4.26 3.32 -18.27
C THR A 25 -4.46 4.32 -19.42
N ALA A 26 -5.70 4.54 -19.88
CA ALA A 26 -5.97 5.52 -20.94
C ALA A 26 -5.69 6.95 -20.42
N PRO A 27 -5.04 7.81 -21.22
CA PRO A 27 -4.82 9.20 -20.85
C PRO A 27 -6.16 9.90 -20.63
N ASP A 28 -6.16 10.86 -19.71
CA ASP A 28 -7.32 11.69 -19.34
C ASP A 28 -8.55 10.89 -18.82
N CYS A 29 -8.36 9.59 -18.49
CA CYS A 29 -9.39 8.76 -17.89
C CYS A 29 -9.19 8.64 -16.37
N GLU A 30 -10.07 9.22 -15.58
CA GLU A 30 -10.01 9.20 -14.11
C GLU A 30 -10.76 8.00 -13.49
N LYS A 31 -11.18 7.03 -14.31
CA LYS A 31 -11.98 5.90 -13.82
C LYS A 31 -11.13 4.93 -13.02
N ALA A 32 -11.62 4.61 -11.82
CA ALA A 32 -11.12 3.50 -11.03
C ALA A 32 -11.42 2.15 -11.72
N LEU A 33 -10.54 1.18 -11.51
CA LEU A 33 -10.64 -0.16 -12.07
C LEU A 33 -11.45 -1.13 -11.21
N VAL A 34 -11.60 -0.81 -9.93
CA VAL A 34 -12.57 -1.39 -9.00
C VAL A 34 -13.75 -0.44 -8.87
N ALA A 35 -14.96 -0.99 -8.88
CA ALA A 35 -16.19 -0.22 -8.76
C ALA A 35 -16.33 0.42 -7.37
N LYS A 36 -17.29 1.34 -7.26
CA LYS A 36 -17.61 2.06 -6.01
C LYS A 36 -18.04 1.14 -4.86
N ASP A 37 -18.50 -0.08 -5.16
CA ASP A 37 -18.84 -1.07 -4.15
C ASP A 37 -17.61 -1.75 -3.51
N GLY A 38 -16.40 -1.49 -4.03
CA GLY A 38 -15.15 -2.10 -3.56
C GLY A 38 -15.00 -3.58 -3.91
N VAL A 39 -15.96 -4.19 -4.62
CA VAL A 39 -16.02 -5.64 -4.88
C VAL A 39 -16.01 -5.92 -6.38
N SER A 40 -16.71 -5.13 -7.18
CA SER A 40 -16.87 -5.38 -8.61
C SER A 40 -15.64 -4.91 -9.39
N ILE A 41 -15.08 -5.80 -10.21
CA ILE A 41 -13.95 -5.49 -11.10
C ILE A 41 -14.48 -4.96 -12.42
N ILE A 42 -14.23 -3.67 -12.69
CA ILE A 42 -14.62 -3.00 -13.95
C ILE A 42 -13.50 -3.14 -14.99
N SER A 43 -12.28 -3.42 -14.56
CA SER A 43 -11.12 -3.52 -15.45
C SER A 43 -11.22 -4.66 -16.46
N LYS A 44 -10.62 -4.43 -17.63
CA LYS A 44 -10.43 -5.40 -18.71
C LYS A 44 -8.94 -5.49 -19.05
N ILE A 45 -8.44 -6.72 -19.12
CA ILE A 45 -7.13 -6.99 -19.72
C ILE A 45 -7.30 -6.91 -21.23
N CYS A 46 -6.74 -5.87 -21.83
CA CYS A 46 -6.85 -5.57 -23.24
C CYS A 46 -5.57 -6.01 -23.95
N HIS A 47 -5.71 -6.60 -25.13
CA HIS A 47 -4.57 -6.88 -26.00
C HIS A 47 -4.25 -5.64 -26.84
N ILE A 48 -2.98 -5.23 -26.87
CA ILE A 48 -2.52 -4.16 -27.76
C ILE A 48 -2.59 -4.65 -29.21
N GLU A 49 -1.98 -5.80 -29.50
CA GLU A 49 -2.17 -6.56 -30.75
C GLU A 49 -3.18 -7.69 -30.52
N ALA A 50 -4.32 -7.66 -31.22
CA ALA A 50 -5.48 -8.50 -30.92
C ALA A 50 -5.22 -10.02 -31.03
N VAL A 51 -6.06 -10.80 -30.36
CA VAL A 51 -6.06 -12.28 -30.48
C VAL A 51 -6.77 -12.76 -31.76
N SER A 52 -7.80 -12.04 -32.19
CA SER A 52 -8.60 -12.36 -33.36
C SER A 52 -7.90 -11.90 -34.63
N SER A 53 -7.91 -12.70 -35.69
CA SER A 53 -7.50 -12.25 -37.04
C SER A 53 -8.33 -11.09 -37.57
N ASP A 54 -9.59 -11.02 -37.12
CA ASP A 54 -10.56 -10.01 -37.52
C ASP A 54 -10.64 -8.86 -36.49
N GLY A 55 -9.78 -8.89 -35.47
CA GLY A 55 -9.70 -7.86 -34.44
C GLY A 55 -8.68 -6.77 -34.80
N PRO A 56 -8.75 -5.61 -34.13
CA PRO A 56 -7.88 -4.48 -34.43
C PRO A 56 -6.42 -4.80 -34.15
N ARG A 57 -5.51 -4.31 -34.99
CA ARG A 57 -4.05 -4.47 -34.83
C ARG A 57 -3.61 -5.94 -34.79
N TYR A 58 -4.31 -6.83 -35.49
CA TYR A 58 -3.90 -8.23 -35.54
C TYR A 58 -2.57 -8.40 -36.28
N ASN A 59 -1.58 -8.92 -35.58
CA ASN A 59 -0.30 -9.30 -36.17
C ASN A 59 -0.22 -10.81 -36.39
N PRO A 60 -0.19 -11.32 -37.64
CA PRO A 60 -0.13 -12.76 -37.93
C PRO A 60 1.19 -13.43 -37.51
N GLN A 61 2.25 -12.66 -37.27
CA GLN A 61 3.56 -13.19 -36.86
C GLN A 61 3.67 -13.41 -35.35
N MET A 62 2.72 -12.89 -34.55
CA MET A 62 2.76 -12.99 -33.10
C MET A 62 2.21 -14.34 -32.61
N SER A 63 2.99 -15.04 -31.79
CA SER A 63 2.59 -16.31 -31.15
C SER A 63 1.62 -16.09 -29.99
N ASP A 64 0.91 -17.15 -29.56
CA ASP A 64 0.01 -17.10 -28.40
C ASP A 64 0.73 -16.71 -27.10
N ASP A 65 2.00 -17.08 -26.94
CA ASP A 65 2.79 -16.75 -25.77
C ASP A 65 3.19 -15.28 -25.74
N GLU A 66 3.49 -14.69 -26.89
CA GLU A 66 3.72 -13.25 -27.04
C GLU A 66 2.42 -12.46 -26.87
N ARG A 67 1.30 -12.94 -27.43
CA ARG A 67 -0.02 -12.28 -27.29
C ARG A 67 -0.44 -12.14 -25.83
N ARG A 68 -0.23 -13.18 -25.02
CA ARG A 68 -0.57 -13.18 -23.58
C ARG A 68 0.55 -12.63 -22.69
N HIS A 69 1.67 -12.19 -23.27
CA HIS A 69 2.79 -11.65 -22.52
C HIS A 69 2.45 -10.28 -21.96
N PHE A 70 3.00 -9.94 -20.79
CA PHE A 70 2.79 -8.65 -20.14
C PHE A 70 2.97 -7.48 -21.11
N ASN A 71 3.97 -7.51 -22.00
CA ASN A 71 4.27 -6.43 -22.94
C ASN A 71 3.12 -6.11 -23.90
N ASN A 72 2.33 -7.11 -24.31
CA ASN A 72 1.19 -6.94 -25.22
C ASN A 72 -0.14 -6.64 -24.50
N LEU A 73 -0.14 -6.51 -23.17
CA LEU A 73 -1.36 -6.32 -22.39
C LEU A 73 -1.41 -4.93 -21.75
N ILE A 74 -2.59 -4.32 -21.73
CA ILE A 74 -2.87 -3.04 -21.07
C ILE A 74 -4.16 -3.17 -20.25
N LEU A 75 -4.24 -2.55 -19.08
CA LEU A 75 -5.40 -2.65 -18.19
C LEU A 75 -6.25 -1.38 -18.28
N LEU A 76 -7.48 -1.51 -18.75
CA LEU A 76 -8.38 -0.37 -18.99
C LEU A 76 -9.72 -0.59 -18.30
N CYS A 77 -10.48 0.48 -18.10
CA CYS A 77 -11.90 0.36 -17.75
C CYS A 77 -12.70 -0.17 -18.96
N ASP A 78 -13.90 -0.69 -18.69
CA ASP A 78 -14.77 -1.28 -19.71
C ASP A 78 -15.06 -0.35 -20.91
N GLU A 79 -15.24 0.95 -20.66
CA GLU A 79 -15.50 1.95 -21.71
C GLU A 79 -14.27 2.15 -22.61
N CYS A 80 -13.10 2.43 -22.04
CA CYS A 80 -11.88 2.62 -22.81
C CYS A 80 -11.47 1.35 -23.57
N HIS A 81 -11.66 0.17 -22.97
CA HIS A 81 -11.47 -1.11 -23.66
C HIS A 81 -12.38 -1.20 -24.90
N THR A 82 -13.68 -0.95 -24.73
CA THR A 82 -14.66 -0.99 -25.84
C THR A 82 -14.30 -0.01 -26.96
N ILE A 83 -13.81 1.19 -26.62
CA ILE A 83 -13.40 2.21 -27.61
C ILE A 83 -12.22 1.72 -28.46
N ILE A 84 -11.16 1.20 -27.82
CA ILE A 84 -9.94 0.80 -28.54
C ILE A 84 -10.08 -0.53 -29.28
N ASP A 85 -10.99 -1.41 -28.83
CA ASP A 85 -11.24 -2.72 -29.44
C ASP A 85 -12.22 -2.62 -30.63
N ASN A 86 -12.87 -1.46 -30.83
CA ASN A 86 -13.64 -1.19 -32.03
C ASN A 86 -12.70 -1.06 -33.25
N ILE A 87 -12.88 -1.96 -34.22
CA ILE A 87 -12.11 -2.00 -35.47
C ILE A 87 -12.19 -0.69 -36.27
N GLU A 88 -13.32 0.02 -36.20
CA GLU A 88 -13.50 1.30 -36.89
C GLU A 88 -12.57 2.40 -36.32
N ASN A 89 -12.14 2.24 -35.07
CA ASN A 89 -11.26 3.18 -34.38
C ASN A 89 -9.77 2.80 -34.47
N GLU A 90 -9.40 1.70 -35.14
CA GLU A 90 -8.02 1.19 -35.15
C GLU A 90 -6.99 2.24 -35.55
N VAL A 91 -7.31 3.07 -36.56
CA VAL A 91 -6.44 4.13 -37.06
C VAL A 91 -6.14 5.21 -35.99
N LEU A 92 -7.07 5.43 -35.05
CA LEU A 92 -6.90 6.38 -33.94
C LEU A 92 -6.09 5.79 -32.78
N TYR A 93 -6.04 4.46 -32.68
CA TYR A 93 -5.38 3.73 -31.61
C TYR A 93 -4.38 2.72 -32.17
N PRO A 94 -3.30 3.17 -32.84
CA PRO A 94 -2.25 2.27 -33.33
C PRO A 94 -1.48 1.61 -32.18
N VAL A 95 -0.73 0.54 -32.48
CA VAL A 95 0.04 -0.25 -31.51
C VAL A 95 0.98 0.64 -30.69
N GLU A 96 1.69 1.54 -31.36
CA GLU A 96 2.70 2.43 -30.77
C GLU A 96 2.08 3.36 -29.73
N LEU A 97 0.87 3.89 -30.01
CA LEU A 97 0.15 4.77 -29.09
C LEU A 97 -0.26 4.02 -27.82
N LEU A 98 -0.78 2.80 -27.95
CA LEU A 98 -1.19 2.00 -26.79
C LEU A 98 0.03 1.55 -25.96
N GLN A 99 1.17 1.29 -26.60
CA GLN A 99 2.43 1.04 -25.90
C GLN A 99 2.92 2.28 -25.15
N GLU A 100 2.79 3.47 -25.75
CA GLU A 100 3.11 4.74 -25.12
C GLU A 100 2.23 5.01 -23.88
N TRP A 101 0.90 4.85 -24.00
CA TRP A 101 -0.03 5.02 -22.88
C TRP A 101 0.37 4.18 -21.69
N LYS A 102 0.65 2.90 -21.96
CA LYS A 102 1.10 1.96 -20.95
C LYS A 102 2.43 2.37 -20.31
N ALA A 103 3.41 2.77 -21.11
CA ALA A 103 4.72 3.17 -20.61
C ALA A 103 4.61 4.42 -19.71
N ASN A 104 3.87 5.43 -20.14
CA ASN A 104 3.66 6.68 -19.41
C ASN A 104 2.93 6.43 -18.09
N HIS A 105 1.84 5.66 -18.11
CA HIS A 105 1.10 5.30 -16.89
C HIS A 105 1.95 4.52 -15.90
N HIS A 106 2.64 3.47 -16.36
CA HIS A 106 3.50 2.68 -15.50
C HIS A 106 4.63 3.53 -14.90
N SER A 107 5.20 4.48 -15.65
CA SER A 107 6.18 5.45 -15.14
C SER A 107 5.58 6.32 -14.04
N LYS A 108 4.39 6.90 -14.27
CA LYS A 108 3.64 7.69 -13.26
C LYS A 108 3.40 6.89 -11.98
N ILE A 109 2.89 5.66 -12.10
CA ILE A 109 2.62 4.79 -10.93
C ILE A 109 3.93 4.41 -10.24
N THR A 110 4.98 4.07 -10.97
CA THR A 110 6.29 3.74 -10.40
C THR A 110 6.89 4.93 -9.66
N GLN A 111 6.80 6.14 -10.21
CA GLN A 111 7.25 7.37 -9.55
C GLN A 111 6.45 7.64 -8.27
N ARG A 112 5.13 7.48 -8.29
CA ARG A 112 4.29 7.59 -7.08
C ARG A 112 4.68 6.56 -6.02
N LEU A 113 4.93 5.30 -6.40
CA LEU A 113 5.37 4.26 -5.48
C LEU A 113 6.77 4.55 -4.92
N GLN A 114 7.68 5.08 -5.74
CA GLN A 114 9.02 5.50 -5.32
C GLN A 114 8.96 6.72 -4.40
N ALA A 115 8.13 7.72 -4.70
CA ALA A 115 7.90 8.88 -3.86
C ALA A 115 7.35 8.46 -2.50
N LYS A 116 6.33 7.58 -2.46
CA LYS A 116 5.83 6.98 -1.22
C LYS A 116 6.92 6.22 -0.46
N LYS A 117 7.79 5.48 -1.15
CA LYS A 117 8.94 4.79 -0.52
C LYS A 117 9.97 5.77 0.05
N SER A 118 10.24 6.88 -0.62
CA SER A 118 11.13 7.94 -0.11
C SER A 118 10.51 8.72 1.06
N LEU A 119 9.20 8.95 1.04
CA LEU A 119 8.48 9.61 2.14
C LEU A 119 8.43 8.71 3.37
N LEU A 120 8.15 7.42 3.19
CA LEU A 120 8.20 6.42 4.25
C LEU A 120 9.62 6.33 4.83
N LYS A 121 10.64 6.38 3.98
CA LYS A 121 12.04 6.46 4.42
C LYS A 121 12.33 7.75 5.22
N LEU A 122 11.82 8.90 4.81
CA LEU A 122 11.97 10.16 5.56
C LEU A 122 11.28 10.11 6.93
N ALA A 123 10.07 9.55 7.00
CA ALA A 123 9.37 9.35 8.26
C ALA A 123 10.15 8.40 9.19
N ILE A 124 10.67 7.29 8.65
CA ILE A 124 11.54 6.35 9.39
C ILE A 124 12.80 7.07 9.88
N ASP A 125 13.48 7.81 9.01
CA ASP A 125 14.71 8.53 9.34
C ASP A 125 14.47 9.56 10.45
N ALA A 126 13.40 10.34 10.36
CA ALA A 126 13.10 11.38 11.34
C ALA A 126 12.69 10.83 12.71
N ILE A 127 11.87 9.77 12.75
CA ILE A 127 11.51 9.14 14.03
C ILE A 127 12.70 8.38 14.63
N ALA A 128 13.54 7.75 13.78
CA ALA A 128 14.74 7.09 14.24
C ALA A 128 15.75 8.12 14.79
N ASP A 129 15.98 9.26 14.14
CA ASP A 129 17.01 10.22 14.54
C ASP A 129 16.63 11.07 15.78
N GLY A 130 15.38 11.00 16.26
CA GLY A 130 14.96 11.53 17.56
C GLY A 130 15.81 11.00 18.73
N ASP A 131 16.41 11.91 19.49
CA ASP A 131 17.50 11.62 20.42
C ASP A 131 17.00 11.06 21.75
N PHE A 132 17.09 9.74 21.93
CA PHE A 132 16.56 9.05 23.10
C PHE A 132 17.35 7.79 23.47
N GLU A 133 18.10 7.89 24.57
CA GLU A 133 18.93 6.81 25.12
C GLU A 133 18.12 5.69 25.79
N GLY A 134 18.66 4.46 25.73
CA GLY A 134 18.18 3.28 26.47
C GLY A 134 17.59 2.18 25.56
N GLY A 135 18.13 0.96 25.66
CA GLY A 135 17.76 -0.18 24.80
C GLY A 135 17.17 -1.36 25.56
N ILE A 136 16.21 -2.03 24.93
CA ILE A 136 15.87 -3.47 25.06
C ILE A 136 15.37 -3.93 23.68
N GLU A 137 15.83 -5.09 23.23
CA GLU A 137 15.39 -5.78 22.00
C GLU A 137 14.32 -6.82 22.36
N GLU A 138 13.22 -6.88 21.59
CA GLU A 138 12.24 -7.97 21.64
C GLU A 138 11.86 -8.39 20.20
N GLU A 139 11.97 -9.69 19.94
CA GLU A 139 11.66 -10.36 18.66
C GLU A 139 10.17 -10.25 18.28
N GLU A 140 9.89 -10.09 16.99
CA GLU A 140 8.54 -9.94 16.45
C GLU A 140 8.03 -11.21 15.76
N SER A 141 6.83 -11.63 16.16
CA SER A 141 5.96 -12.53 15.40
C SER A 141 4.58 -11.90 15.34
N THR A 142 4.21 -11.29 14.22
CA THR A 142 2.78 -11.06 13.93
C THR A 142 2.43 -11.35 12.48
N SER A 143 1.41 -12.19 12.32
CA SER A 143 0.78 -12.53 11.05
C SER A 143 -0.46 -11.66 10.84
N PRO A 144 -0.83 -11.32 9.58
CA PRO A 144 -2.04 -10.55 9.26
C PRO A 144 -3.35 -11.09 9.88
N TYR A 145 -3.41 -12.39 10.21
CA TYR A 145 -4.59 -13.04 10.81
C TYR A 145 -4.79 -12.71 12.31
N GLN A 146 -3.81 -12.10 12.97
CA GLN A 146 -3.90 -11.71 14.38
C GLN A 146 -4.38 -10.25 14.56
N ILE A 147 -4.45 -9.46 13.48
CA ILE A 147 -4.83 -8.04 13.55
C ILE A 147 -6.28 -7.89 14.03
N ASP A 148 -7.22 -8.61 13.42
CA ASP A 148 -8.64 -8.54 13.81
C ASP A 148 -8.83 -8.90 15.29
N LYS A 149 -8.11 -9.92 15.76
CA LYS A 149 -8.11 -10.30 17.18
C LYS A 149 -7.54 -9.19 18.07
N LYS A 150 -6.49 -8.49 17.63
CA LYS A 150 -5.90 -7.37 18.39
C LYS A 150 -6.83 -6.15 18.42
N ILE A 151 -7.51 -5.85 17.31
CA ILE A 151 -8.53 -4.80 17.22
C ILE A 151 -9.65 -5.08 18.22
N GLU A 152 -10.20 -6.30 18.19
CA GLU A 152 -11.26 -6.72 19.10
C GLU A 152 -10.78 -6.74 20.56
N TYR A 153 -9.59 -7.28 20.83
CA TYR A 153 -9.02 -7.36 22.17
C TYR A 153 -8.83 -5.99 22.81
N ASN A 154 -8.38 -4.99 22.05
CA ASN A 154 -8.17 -3.63 22.52
C ASN A 154 -9.39 -2.72 22.33
N ALA A 155 -10.53 -3.24 21.85
CA ALA A 155 -11.75 -2.45 21.60
C ALA A 155 -11.53 -1.22 20.69
N VAL A 156 -10.69 -1.34 19.66
CA VAL A 156 -10.42 -0.25 18.70
C VAL A 156 -11.62 -0.08 17.76
N VAL A 157 -12.17 1.14 17.69
CA VAL A 157 -13.37 1.44 16.88
C VAL A 157 -13.11 2.52 15.85
N ARG A 158 -12.68 3.72 16.27
CA ARG A 158 -12.54 4.89 15.37
C ARG A 158 -11.40 4.70 14.37
N ASN A 159 -10.29 4.13 14.82
CA ASN A 159 -9.09 3.93 13.98
C ASN A 159 -9.15 2.66 13.14
N ARG A 160 -10.19 1.82 13.31
CA ARG A 160 -10.34 0.57 12.55
C ARG A 160 -10.31 0.78 11.02
N PRO A 161 -11.03 1.74 10.41
CA PRO A 161 -10.97 1.94 8.97
C PRO A 161 -9.57 2.27 8.46
N LEU A 162 -8.80 3.08 9.19
CA LEU A 162 -7.42 3.43 8.84
C LEU A 162 -6.49 2.21 8.96
N ILE A 163 -6.64 1.40 10.01
CA ILE A 163 -5.90 0.14 10.16
C ILE A 163 -6.21 -0.80 8.98
N ASP A 164 -7.48 -0.94 8.62
CA ASP A 164 -7.92 -1.79 7.52
C ASP A 164 -7.40 -1.31 6.15
N GLU A 165 -7.34 0.00 5.94
CA GLU A 165 -6.82 0.62 4.72
C GLU A 165 -5.30 0.47 4.62
N TYR A 166 -4.56 0.75 5.70
CA TYR A 166 -3.10 0.85 5.64
C TYR A 166 -2.35 -0.45 5.95
N LYS A 167 -2.99 -1.48 6.51
CA LYS A 167 -2.34 -2.80 6.72
C LYS A 167 -1.76 -3.42 5.44
N VAL A 168 -2.27 -3.04 4.27
CA VAL A 168 -1.75 -3.50 2.97
C VAL A 168 -0.30 -3.07 2.71
N TYR A 169 0.16 -1.99 3.35
CA TYR A 169 1.53 -1.49 3.24
C TYR A 169 2.55 -2.29 4.07
N TYR A 170 2.12 -3.20 4.95
CA TYR A 170 3.00 -3.98 5.84
C TYR A 170 4.17 -4.66 5.11
N ASN A 171 3.90 -5.33 3.98
CA ASN A 171 4.95 -6.01 3.22
C ASN A 171 5.92 -5.02 2.55
N GLN A 172 5.41 -3.86 2.11
CA GLN A 172 6.24 -2.82 1.50
C GLN A 172 7.16 -2.18 2.54
N LEU A 173 6.64 -1.93 3.73
CA LEU A 173 7.39 -1.38 4.86
C LEU A 173 8.40 -2.38 5.41
N SER A 174 8.03 -3.67 5.54
CA SER A 174 8.98 -4.73 5.90
C SER A 174 10.16 -4.81 4.93
N SER A 175 9.88 -4.77 3.61
CA SER A 175 10.94 -4.73 2.59
C SER A 175 11.80 -3.47 2.68
N LEU A 176 11.22 -2.33 3.06
CA LEU A 176 11.98 -1.10 3.24
C LEU A 176 12.88 -1.18 4.48
N TYR A 177 12.40 -1.77 5.57
CA TYR A 177 13.21 -2.02 6.76
C TYR A 177 14.38 -2.94 6.47
N ASP A 178 14.15 -4.07 5.78
CA ASP A 178 15.21 -5.01 5.39
C ASP A 178 16.27 -4.31 4.51
N GLU A 179 15.84 -3.45 3.61
CA GLU A 179 16.74 -2.63 2.80
C GLU A 179 17.57 -1.67 3.67
N LEU A 180 16.98 -0.99 4.66
CA LEU A 180 17.71 -0.10 5.57
C LEU A 180 18.72 -0.87 6.46
N GLU A 181 18.33 -2.02 6.99
CA GLU A 181 19.18 -2.89 7.81
C GLU A 181 20.35 -3.45 7.00
N SER A 182 20.12 -3.85 5.73
CA SER A 182 21.18 -4.36 4.84
C SER A 182 22.29 -3.34 4.56
N HIS A 183 22.02 -2.04 4.73
CA HIS A 183 22.99 -0.96 4.64
C HIS A 183 23.67 -0.66 6.01
N GLY A 184 23.48 -1.51 7.00
CA GLY A 184 24.05 -1.38 8.36
C GLY A 184 23.30 -0.40 9.26
N SER A 185 22.04 -0.06 8.93
CA SER A 185 21.26 0.92 9.67
C SER A 185 20.30 0.24 10.66
N PHE A 186 20.49 0.44 11.97
CA PHE A 186 19.56 -0.02 13.03
C PHE A 186 18.29 0.86 13.15
N LYS A 187 17.86 1.46 12.04
CA LYS A 187 16.80 2.48 12.02
C LYS A 187 15.43 1.90 12.30
N LYS A 188 15.14 0.69 11.83
CA LYS A 188 13.89 -0.02 12.16
C LYS A 188 13.76 -0.24 13.67
N ASP A 189 14.77 -0.81 14.31
CA ASP A 189 14.72 -1.07 15.75
C ASP A 189 14.61 0.22 16.55
N LYS A 190 15.35 1.26 16.14
CA LYS A 190 15.28 2.59 16.77
C LYS A 190 13.88 3.21 16.62
N LEU A 191 13.27 3.12 15.43
CA LEU A 191 11.91 3.55 15.13
C LEU A 191 10.89 2.84 16.03
N LEU A 192 10.84 1.52 15.98
CA LEU A 192 9.85 0.72 16.71
C LEU A 192 10.00 0.87 18.22
N ARG A 193 11.23 1.00 18.71
CA ARG A 193 11.52 1.32 20.11
C ARG A 193 11.02 2.71 20.51
N ASN A 194 11.22 3.71 19.65
CA ASN A 194 10.75 5.07 19.90
C ASN A 194 9.22 5.11 19.99
N ILE A 195 8.52 4.45 19.06
CA ILE A 195 7.06 4.34 19.08
C ILE A 195 6.57 3.60 20.34
N ARG A 196 7.17 2.45 20.68
CA ARG A 196 6.82 1.70 21.90
C ARG A 196 6.93 2.57 23.15
N ARG A 197 7.98 3.39 23.22
CA ARG A 197 8.21 4.26 24.37
C ARG A 197 7.23 5.42 24.44
N ILE A 198 6.84 6.01 23.30
CA ILE A 198 5.76 7.02 23.26
C ILE A 198 4.47 6.38 23.74
N TYR A 199 4.13 5.19 23.26
CA TYR A 199 2.98 4.43 23.75
C TYR A 199 3.02 4.25 25.28
N LEU A 200 4.13 3.79 25.85
CA LEU A 200 4.24 3.60 27.30
C LEU A 200 4.02 4.91 28.09
N LYS A 201 4.46 6.05 27.57
CA LYS A 201 4.21 7.37 28.18
C LYS A 201 2.74 7.79 28.07
N VAL A 202 2.18 7.73 26.87
CA VAL A 202 0.77 8.08 26.60
C VAL A 202 -0.15 7.19 27.43
N LYS A 203 0.09 5.88 27.41
CA LYS A 203 -0.64 4.88 28.19
C LYS A 203 -0.68 5.23 29.68
N GLY A 204 0.43 5.71 30.24
CA GLY A 204 0.50 6.15 31.64
C GLY A 204 -0.45 7.29 32.00
N ASN A 205 -0.92 8.08 31.03
CA ASN A 205 -1.90 9.14 31.25
C ASN A 205 -3.34 8.61 31.37
N TYR A 206 -3.60 7.39 30.88
CA TYR A 206 -4.92 6.77 30.85
C TYR A 206 -5.13 5.71 31.93
N ILE A 207 -4.06 5.28 32.60
CA ILE A 207 -4.12 4.29 33.68
C ILE A 207 -4.09 5.01 35.03
N SER A 208 -5.08 4.75 35.88
CA SER A 208 -5.07 5.18 37.28
C SER A 208 -4.54 4.07 38.20
N SER A 209 -4.04 4.44 39.38
CA SER A 209 -3.41 3.51 40.32
C SER A 209 -4.39 2.51 40.98
N SER A 210 -5.69 2.65 40.76
CA SER A 210 -6.73 1.76 41.30
C SER A 210 -7.45 0.91 40.25
N ASP A 211 -7.17 1.12 38.96
CA ASP A 211 -7.97 0.53 37.89
C ASP A 211 -7.33 -0.72 37.28
N ASN A 212 -8.20 -1.55 36.68
CA ASN A 212 -7.79 -2.66 35.86
C ASN A 212 -7.11 -2.11 34.59
N GLU A 213 -5.77 -2.14 34.55
CA GLU A 213 -4.96 -1.54 33.49
C GLU A 213 -5.46 -1.88 32.07
N ILE A 214 -5.80 -3.14 31.79
CA ILE A 214 -6.24 -3.55 30.46
C ILE A 214 -7.61 -2.96 30.09
N GLU A 215 -8.48 -2.72 31.07
CA GLU A 215 -9.80 -2.15 30.86
C GLU A 215 -9.70 -0.66 30.56
N SER A 216 -8.86 0.07 31.32
CA SER A 216 -8.53 1.47 31.04
C SER A 216 -7.93 1.65 29.64
N ILE A 217 -7.09 0.72 29.19
CA ILE A 217 -6.52 0.75 27.83
C ILE A 217 -7.61 0.54 26.79
N LYS A 218 -8.50 -0.45 26.96
CA LYS A 218 -9.60 -0.73 26.02
C LYS A 218 -10.54 0.47 25.89
N ASP A 219 -10.91 1.09 27.00
CA ASP A 219 -11.83 2.24 27.03
C ASP A 219 -11.25 3.47 26.33
N ASN A 220 -9.92 3.54 26.20
CA ASN A 220 -9.20 4.69 25.63
C ASN A 220 -8.36 4.34 24.39
N ALA A 221 -8.54 3.16 23.79
CA ALA A 221 -7.62 2.65 22.78
C ALA A 221 -7.47 3.59 21.58
N ASP A 222 -8.57 4.16 21.08
CA ASP A 222 -8.55 5.12 19.98
C ASP A 222 -7.88 6.45 20.38
N ASN A 223 -8.15 6.97 21.59
CA ASN A 223 -7.50 8.19 22.09
C ASN A 223 -5.99 7.98 22.24
N ILE A 224 -5.56 6.82 22.71
CA ILE A 224 -4.15 6.46 22.85
C ILE A 224 -3.46 6.43 21.48
N ILE A 225 -4.10 5.87 20.44
CA ILE A 225 -3.55 5.87 19.07
C ILE A 225 -3.39 7.32 18.58
N GLU A 226 -4.43 8.14 18.71
CA GLU A 226 -4.46 9.53 18.26
C GLU A 226 -3.39 10.38 18.98
N ASP A 227 -3.25 10.25 20.31
CA ASP A 227 -2.23 10.97 21.09
C ASP A 227 -0.79 10.59 20.68
N ILE A 228 -0.54 9.32 20.34
CA ILE A 228 0.78 8.89 19.86
C ILE A 228 1.06 9.51 18.49
N GLU A 229 0.08 9.49 17.60
CA GLU A 229 0.18 10.07 16.26
C GLU A 229 0.43 11.59 16.34
N ASP A 230 -0.30 12.30 17.20
CA ASP A 230 -0.09 13.73 17.47
C ASP A 230 1.32 14.01 17.97
N ILE A 231 1.86 13.20 18.90
CA ILE A 231 3.24 13.36 19.38
C ILE A 231 4.24 13.15 18.24
N LEU A 232 4.03 12.16 17.38
CA LEU A 232 4.91 11.87 16.25
C LEU A 232 4.88 12.99 15.20
N ILE A 233 3.70 13.50 14.87
CA ILE A 233 3.53 14.63 13.93
C ILE A 233 4.20 15.89 14.46
N ASN A 234 4.04 16.17 15.77
CA ASN A 234 4.59 17.37 16.40
C ASN A 234 6.04 17.23 16.88
N THR A 235 6.73 16.13 16.59
CA THR A 235 8.14 15.98 16.94
C THR A 235 9.00 16.88 16.04
N ASP A 236 9.84 17.72 16.67
CA ASP A 236 10.72 18.67 15.98
C ASP A 236 11.53 18.00 14.86
N GLY A 237 11.40 18.51 13.63
CA GLY A 237 12.10 18.01 12.44
C GLY A 237 11.24 17.28 11.40
N LEU A 238 9.96 16.97 11.70
CA LEU A 238 9.04 16.33 10.75
C LEU A 238 8.09 17.30 10.03
N ALA A 239 7.61 18.36 10.70
CA ALA A 239 6.53 19.21 10.19
C ALA A 239 6.98 20.64 9.82
N SER A 240 8.12 20.79 9.16
CA SER A 240 8.59 22.11 8.68
C SER A 240 8.80 22.12 7.17
N GLY A 241 7.74 22.43 6.40
CA GLY A 241 7.81 22.68 4.94
C GLY A 241 6.62 22.15 4.14
N ASP A 242 6.69 22.28 2.81
CA ASP A 242 5.65 21.91 1.81
C ASP A 242 5.27 20.40 1.75
N CYS A 243 5.78 19.56 2.66
CA CYS A 243 5.58 18.10 2.68
C CYS A 243 4.76 17.60 3.89
N GLU A 244 4.06 18.48 4.61
CA GLU A 244 3.37 18.16 5.87
C GLU A 244 2.30 17.06 5.72
N GLU A 245 1.46 17.13 4.68
CA GLU A 245 0.42 16.12 4.39
C GLU A 245 1.01 14.75 4.03
N ASP A 246 2.11 14.75 3.27
CA ASP A 246 2.79 13.53 2.82
C ASP A 246 3.54 12.83 3.96
N ILE A 247 4.06 13.59 4.92
CA ILE A 247 4.71 13.08 6.14
C ILE A 247 3.66 12.53 7.11
N SER A 248 2.53 13.23 7.27
CA SER A 248 1.39 12.73 8.04
C SER A 248 0.92 11.36 7.53
N PHE A 249 0.77 11.20 6.21
CA PHE A 249 0.47 9.90 5.62
C PHE A 249 1.51 8.82 5.96
N GLY A 250 2.81 9.16 5.88
CA GLY A 250 3.89 8.25 6.26
C GLY A 250 3.82 7.82 7.72
N ILE A 251 3.49 8.74 8.63
CA ILE A 251 3.31 8.48 10.06
C ILE A 251 2.13 7.53 10.29
N SER A 252 0.97 7.76 9.65
CA SER A 252 -0.19 6.88 9.81
C SER A 252 0.10 5.44 9.33
N VAL A 253 0.85 5.28 8.24
CA VAL A 253 1.29 3.95 7.76
C VAL A 253 2.21 3.27 8.78
N VAL A 254 3.16 4.01 9.35
CA VAL A 254 4.08 3.51 10.40
C VAL A 254 3.33 3.17 11.69
N MET A 255 2.32 3.96 12.07
CA MET A 255 1.47 3.70 13.24
C MET A 255 0.69 2.39 13.10
N VAL A 256 0.13 2.12 11.92
CA VAL A 256 -0.55 0.85 11.65
C VAL A 256 0.43 -0.32 11.69
N ASP A 257 1.65 -0.18 11.15
CA ASP A 257 2.69 -1.20 11.27
C ASP A 257 3.11 -1.44 12.73
N ALA A 258 3.29 -0.39 13.52
CA ALA A 258 3.59 -0.49 14.94
C ALA A 258 2.47 -1.17 15.74
N PHE A 259 1.20 -0.91 15.40
CA PHE A 259 0.06 -1.63 15.96
C PHE A 259 0.12 -3.12 15.58
N MET A 260 0.35 -3.42 14.31
CA MET A 260 0.46 -4.79 13.82
C MET A 260 1.62 -5.54 14.46
N ARG A 261 2.73 -4.86 14.80
CA ARG A 261 3.91 -5.42 15.47
C ARG A 261 3.84 -5.41 17.00
N CYS A 262 2.65 -5.15 17.56
CA CYS A 262 2.42 -5.06 19.01
C CYS A 262 3.29 -4.02 19.74
N LYS A 263 3.80 -3.01 19.03
CA LYS A 263 4.55 -1.91 19.63
C LYS A 263 3.63 -0.87 20.28
N ILE A 264 2.37 -0.77 19.82
CA ILE A 264 1.31 -0.02 20.47
C ILE A 264 0.11 -0.91 20.77
N LEU A 265 -0.59 -0.60 21.87
CA LEU A 265 -1.70 -1.38 22.44
C LEU A 265 -1.30 -2.82 22.81
N GLU A 266 -2.12 -3.48 23.64
CA GLU A 266 -1.73 -4.74 24.27
C GLU A 266 -1.93 -5.93 23.34
N GLU A 267 -1.10 -6.96 23.48
CA GLU A 267 -1.22 -8.20 22.71
C GLU A 267 -2.29 -9.11 23.33
N PRO A 268 -3.18 -9.72 22.52
CA PRO A 268 -4.10 -10.73 23.04
C PRO A 268 -3.29 -11.91 23.56
N LEU A 269 -3.47 -12.26 24.84
CA LEU A 269 -2.84 -13.47 25.39
C LEU A 269 -3.22 -14.69 24.54
N THR A 270 -2.22 -15.42 24.05
CA THR A 270 -2.43 -16.73 23.41
C THR A 270 -2.98 -17.69 24.45
N GLN A 271 -4.27 -18.04 24.32
CA GLN A 271 -4.85 -19.21 24.99
C GLN A 271 -4.42 -20.49 24.28
#